data_AF-A0A3A0CV09-F1
#
_entry.id   AF-A0A3A0CV09-F1
#
_cell.length_a   1.000
_cell.length_b   1.000
_cell.length_c   1.000
_cell.angle_alpha   90.00
_cell.angle_beta   90.00
_cell.angle_gamma   90.00
#
_symmetry.space_group_name_H-M   'P 1'
#
loop_
_entity.id
_entity.type
_entity.pdbx_description
1 polymer ?
#
loop_
_entity_poly.entity_id
_entity_poly.type
_entity_poly.pdbx_seq_one_letter_code
_entity_poly.pdbx_strand_id
1 'polypeptide(L)'
;MFRIISLIGLLGITAAIVWAVRSRLVALAGTKQTLRQQSLELTNNLRQWRSLSTPALLSTLMRFFYLVTLACVFVLALTGFLPVIFFGAAVSNFALMLHLMLAPLFAIGLMALALFWAHRHRFNANDWKHLQQGFKKENHSPLPVQPNVWQKICFWLGLVLALPVIASTIFMMYPLLGTSGQEWLLHVHGYAGLLLLAVVLLHTYFVLANRRK
;
A
#
# COMPACT_ATOMS: atom_id res chain seq x y z
N MET A 1 -4.48 -25.46 -5.45
CA MET A 1 -4.96 -24.70 -4.26
C MET A 1 -4.65 -23.22 -4.34
N PHE A 2 -3.41 -22.82 -4.69
CA PHE A 2 -3.01 -21.41 -4.85
C PHE A 2 -3.95 -20.58 -5.74
N ARG A 3 -4.38 -21.09 -6.90
CA ARG A 3 -5.32 -20.38 -7.79
C ARG A 3 -6.64 -20.00 -7.11
N ILE A 4 -7.23 -20.91 -6.32
CA ILE A 4 -8.51 -20.67 -5.63
C ILE A 4 -8.31 -19.62 -4.54
N ILE A 5 -7.24 -19.72 -3.77
CA ILE A 5 -6.89 -18.76 -2.70
C ILE A 5 -6.63 -17.37 -3.29
N SER A 6 -5.87 -17.28 -4.38
CA SER A 6 -5.57 -16.03 -5.06
C SER A 6 -6.80 -15.42 -5.73
N LEU A 7 -7.70 -16.24 -6.31
CA LEU A 7 -8.98 -15.77 -6.85
C LEU A 7 -9.90 -15.23 -5.76
N ILE A 8 -10.06 -15.96 -4.66
CA ILE A 8 -10.88 -15.51 -3.51
C ILE A 8 -10.28 -14.23 -2.91
N GLY A 9 -8.96 -14.18 -2.74
CA GLY A 9 -8.26 -13.01 -2.24
C GLY A 9 -8.44 -11.79 -3.14
N LEU A 10 -8.27 -11.96 -4.45
CA LEU A 10 -8.38 -10.87 -5.43
C LEU A 10 -9.84 -10.42 -5.64
N LEU A 11 -10.81 -11.35 -5.61
CA LEU A 11 -12.24 -11.01 -5.61
C LEU A 11 -12.66 -10.28 -4.32
N GLY A 12 -12.18 -10.72 -3.16
CA GLY A 12 -12.43 -10.04 -1.90
C GLY A 12 -11.85 -8.62 -1.87
N ILE A 13 -10.63 -8.47 -2.40
CA ILE A 13 -9.95 -7.19 -2.53
C ILE A 13 -10.68 -6.25 -3.50
N THR A 14 -11.04 -6.73 -4.69
CA THR A 14 -11.74 -5.93 -5.70
C THR A 14 -13.13 -5.54 -5.21
N ALA A 15 -13.86 -6.45 -4.56
CA ALA A 15 -15.13 -6.15 -3.91
C ALA A 15 -15.00 -5.09 -2.80
N ALA A 16 -13.94 -5.16 -1.98
CA ALA A 16 -13.67 -4.15 -0.95
C ALA A 16 -13.37 -2.77 -1.56
N ILE A 17 -12.60 -2.73 -2.65
CA ILE A 17 -12.32 -1.48 -3.40
C ILE A 17 -13.60 -0.93 -4.02
N VAL A 18 -14.40 -1.76 -4.69
CA VAL A 18 -15.66 -1.35 -5.32
C VAL A 18 -16.66 -0.86 -4.28
N TRP A 19 -16.78 -1.54 -3.14
CA TRP A 19 -17.64 -1.11 -2.03
C TRP A 19 -17.16 0.22 -1.42
N ALA A 20 -15.85 0.39 -1.26
CA ALA A 20 -15.26 1.64 -0.78
C ALA A 20 -15.43 2.81 -1.76
N VAL A 21 -15.40 2.56 -3.08
CA VAL A 21 -15.67 3.57 -4.11
C VAL A 21 -17.16 3.90 -4.18
N ARG A 22 -18.03 2.89 -4.18
CA ARG A 22 -19.49 3.06 -4.24
C ARG A 22 -20.03 3.83 -3.03
N SER A 23 -19.62 3.46 -1.82
CA SER A 23 -20.05 4.15 -0.60
C SER A 23 -19.62 5.63 -0.58
N ARG A 24 -18.51 5.97 -1.27
CA ARG A 24 -18.03 7.35 -1.43
C ARG A 24 -18.74 8.14 -2.53
N LEU A 25 -19.11 7.50 -3.65
CA LEU A 25 -19.87 8.16 -4.72
C LEU A 25 -21.27 8.59 -4.23
N VAL A 26 -21.91 7.74 -3.43
CA VAL A 26 -23.20 8.07 -2.78
C VAL A 26 -23.07 9.25 -1.81
N ALA A 27 -21.94 9.37 -1.10
CA ALA A 27 -21.68 10.50 -0.20
C ALA A 27 -21.37 11.81 -0.94
N LEU A 28 -20.71 11.74 -2.10
CA LEU A 28 -20.37 12.93 -2.92
C LEU A 28 -21.57 13.47 -3.72
N ALA A 29 -22.55 12.62 -4.06
CA ALA A 29 -23.79 13.03 -4.72
C ALA A 29 -24.67 13.97 -3.86
N GLY A 30 -24.34 14.15 -2.58
CA GLY A 30 -25.13 14.94 -1.62
C GLY A 30 -24.72 16.40 -1.37
N THR A 31 -23.62 16.94 -1.91
CA THR A 31 -23.11 18.26 -1.44
C THR A 31 -22.56 19.17 -2.54
N LYS A 32 -23.42 20.02 -3.10
CA LYS A 32 -23.04 21.18 -3.95
C LYS A 32 -22.33 22.31 -3.18
N GLN A 33 -22.41 22.31 -1.85
CA GLN A 33 -21.88 23.36 -0.97
C GLN A 33 -20.34 23.30 -0.78
N THR A 34 -19.74 22.12 -1.00
CA THR A 34 -18.30 21.84 -0.80
C THR A 34 -17.36 22.51 -1.82
N LEU A 35 -17.84 22.79 -3.04
CA LEU A 35 -17.00 23.35 -4.11
C LEU A 35 -16.62 24.82 -3.88
N ARG A 36 -17.47 25.57 -3.17
CA ARG A 36 -17.26 27.00 -2.89
C ARG A 36 -16.33 27.22 -1.68
N GLN A 37 -16.27 26.28 -0.74
CA GLN A 37 -15.29 26.29 0.36
C GLN A 37 -13.90 25.84 -0.12
N GLN A 38 -13.83 24.89 -1.06
CA GLN A 38 -12.55 24.42 -1.62
C GLN A 38 -11.78 25.51 -2.39
N SER A 39 -12.46 26.43 -3.07
CA SER A 39 -11.79 27.50 -3.82
C SER A 39 -11.14 28.56 -2.90
N LEU A 40 -11.74 28.83 -1.75
CA LEU A 40 -11.23 29.80 -0.76
C LEU A 40 -10.09 29.20 0.10
N GLU A 41 -10.10 27.90 0.34
CA GLU A 41 -8.97 27.21 0.99
C GLU A 41 -7.77 27.04 0.08
N LEU A 42 -7.98 26.90 -1.24
CA LEU A 42 -6.89 26.79 -2.22
C LEU A 42 -6.07 28.08 -2.29
N THR A 43 -6.70 29.25 -2.28
CA THR A 43 -6.01 30.55 -2.35
C THR A 43 -5.21 30.86 -1.08
N ASN A 44 -5.75 30.51 0.10
CA ASN A 44 -5.04 30.67 1.37
C ASN A 44 -3.86 29.67 1.51
N ASN A 45 -4.03 28.43 1.07
CA ASN A 45 -2.96 27.42 1.08
C ASN A 45 -1.82 27.75 0.10
N LEU A 46 -2.11 28.33 -1.06
CA LEU A 46 -1.08 28.74 -2.03
C LEU A 46 -0.17 29.84 -1.47
N ARG A 47 -0.70 30.72 -0.61
CA ARG A 47 0.07 31.78 0.05
C ARG A 47 0.97 31.23 1.16
N GLN A 48 0.50 30.23 1.89
CA GLN A 48 1.24 29.54 2.95
C GLN A 48 2.32 28.57 2.40
N TRP A 49 2.09 28.00 1.21
CA TRP A 49 3.05 27.12 0.52
C TRP A 49 4.36 27.82 0.11
N ARG A 50 4.33 29.13 -0.06
CA ARG A 50 5.48 29.93 -0.52
C ARG A 50 6.50 30.21 0.59
N SER A 51 6.19 29.97 1.87
CA SER A 51 7.03 30.39 3.02
C SER A 51 7.78 29.26 3.74
N LEU A 52 7.70 28.00 3.29
CA LEU A 52 8.20 26.81 4.02
C LEU A 52 8.97 25.83 3.10
N SER A 53 9.99 26.32 2.38
CA SER A 53 10.63 25.60 1.27
C SER A 53 11.55 24.43 1.66
N THR A 54 11.86 24.20 2.94
CA THR A 54 12.62 23.02 3.39
C THR A 54 11.75 21.83 3.84
N PRO A 55 10.65 21.99 4.63
CA PRO A 55 9.73 20.88 4.92
C PRO A 55 8.84 20.50 3.72
N ALA A 56 8.57 21.43 2.79
CA ALA A 56 7.74 21.18 1.61
C ALA A 56 8.39 20.21 0.62
N LEU A 57 9.69 20.36 0.33
CA LEU A 57 10.42 19.47 -0.58
C LEU A 57 10.47 18.05 -0.05
N LEU A 58 10.81 17.86 1.23
CA LEU A 58 10.84 16.55 1.88
C LEU A 58 9.47 15.88 1.85
N SER A 59 8.40 16.63 2.14
CA SER A 59 7.04 16.10 2.09
C SER A 59 6.59 15.73 0.67
N THR A 60 7.03 16.50 -0.34
CA THR A 60 6.75 16.24 -1.76
C THR A 60 7.50 14.98 -2.22
N LEU A 61 8.76 14.85 -1.84
CA LEU A 61 9.60 13.69 -2.13
C LEU A 61 9.04 12.41 -1.49
N MET A 62 8.64 12.47 -0.22
CA MET A 62 7.99 11.34 0.47
C MET A 62 6.70 10.91 -0.24
N ARG A 63 5.90 11.87 -0.70
CA ARG A 63 4.67 11.58 -1.44
C ARG A 63 4.97 10.94 -2.80
N PHE A 64 6.00 11.40 -3.49
CA PHE A 64 6.47 10.80 -4.73
C PHE A 64 6.86 9.34 -4.52
N PHE A 65 7.75 9.04 -3.57
CA PHE A 65 8.15 7.67 -3.25
C PHE A 65 6.97 6.78 -2.85
N TYR A 66 6.02 7.31 -2.09
CA TYR A 66 4.80 6.57 -1.75
C TYR A 66 3.99 6.17 -2.99
N LEU A 67 3.73 7.13 -3.89
CA LEU A 67 2.94 6.88 -5.10
C LEU A 67 3.66 5.93 -6.07
N VAL A 68 4.97 6.12 -6.25
CA VAL A 68 5.79 5.23 -7.08
C VAL A 68 5.80 3.81 -6.52
N THR A 69 6.02 3.65 -5.21
CA THR A 69 6.01 2.32 -4.57
C THR A 69 4.64 1.66 -4.70
N LEU A 70 3.56 2.40 -4.49
CA LEU A 70 2.20 1.90 -4.64
C LEU A 70 1.90 1.46 -6.08
N ALA A 71 2.30 2.27 -7.07
CA ALA A 71 2.18 1.91 -8.48
C ALA A 71 3.00 0.66 -8.81
N CYS A 72 4.23 0.55 -8.31
CA CYS A 72 5.07 -0.63 -8.51
C CYS A 72 4.44 -1.89 -7.91
N VAL A 73 3.96 -1.85 -6.66
CA VAL A 73 3.25 -2.98 -6.03
C VAL A 73 2.08 -3.43 -6.90
N PHE A 74 1.29 -2.47 -7.40
CA PHE A 74 0.12 -2.79 -8.21
C PHE A 74 0.51 -3.45 -9.55
N VAL A 75 1.49 -2.90 -10.27
CA VAL A 75 1.96 -3.49 -11.53
C VAL A 75 2.61 -4.85 -11.28
N LEU A 76 3.43 -5.01 -10.24
CA LEU A 76 4.03 -6.29 -9.86
C LEU A 76 2.97 -7.34 -9.51
N ALA A 77 1.91 -6.94 -8.79
CA ALA A 77 0.79 -7.82 -8.50
C ALA A 77 0.06 -8.24 -9.80
N LEU A 78 -0.20 -7.30 -10.72
CA LEU A 78 -0.82 -7.64 -12.00
C LEU A 78 0.05 -8.58 -12.82
N THR A 79 1.33 -8.29 -12.98
CA THR A 79 2.23 -9.14 -13.79
C THR A 79 2.51 -10.49 -13.14
N GLY A 80 2.51 -10.57 -11.80
CA GLY A 80 2.74 -11.82 -11.06
C GLY A 80 1.50 -12.72 -10.96
N PHE A 81 0.32 -12.14 -10.72
CA PHE A 81 -0.89 -12.93 -10.46
C PHE A 81 -1.78 -13.12 -11.71
N LEU A 82 -1.86 -12.13 -12.60
CA LEU A 82 -2.78 -12.20 -13.74
C LEU A 82 -2.49 -13.41 -14.65
N PRO A 83 -1.22 -13.70 -15.05
CA PRO A 83 -0.93 -14.86 -15.88
C PRO A 83 -1.27 -16.19 -15.18
N VAL A 84 -0.99 -16.26 -13.88
CA VAL A 84 -1.22 -17.45 -13.05
C VAL A 84 -2.71 -17.74 -12.82
N ILE A 85 -3.54 -16.68 -12.75
CA ILE A 85 -4.98 -16.82 -12.56
C ILE A 85 -5.69 -17.15 -13.86
N PHE A 86 -5.40 -16.42 -14.95
CA PHE A 86 -6.15 -16.54 -16.21
C PHE A 86 -5.69 -17.70 -17.09
N PHE A 87 -4.38 -17.89 -17.25
CA PHE A 87 -3.82 -18.95 -18.11
C PHE A 87 -3.36 -20.16 -17.31
N GLY A 88 -3.37 -20.03 -15.98
CA GLY A 88 -2.34 -20.47 -15.05
C GLY A 88 -1.19 -21.33 -15.55
N ALA A 89 -0.47 -20.76 -16.50
CA ALA A 89 0.93 -21.04 -16.74
C ALA A 89 1.79 -20.26 -15.73
N ALA A 90 3.08 -20.63 -15.67
CA ALA A 90 4.08 -19.81 -15.01
C ALA A 90 4.14 -18.41 -15.66
N VAL A 91 4.53 -17.40 -14.88
CA VAL A 91 4.73 -16.04 -15.38
C VAL A 91 5.85 -16.06 -16.43
N SER A 92 5.53 -15.66 -17.66
CA SER A 92 6.44 -15.76 -18.80
C SER A 92 6.39 -14.50 -19.68
N ASN A 93 7.29 -14.45 -20.66
CA ASN A 93 7.31 -13.41 -21.70
C ASN A 93 7.40 -11.99 -21.13
N PHE A 94 6.67 -11.06 -21.74
CA PHE A 94 6.65 -9.65 -21.39
C PHE A 94 6.22 -9.39 -19.93
N ALA A 95 5.30 -10.20 -19.38
CA ALA A 95 4.87 -10.06 -17.99
C ALA A 95 6.03 -10.32 -17.03
N LEU A 96 6.83 -11.36 -17.28
CA LEU A 96 8.02 -11.66 -16.49
C LEU A 96 9.07 -10.54 -16.62
N MET A 97 9.35 -10.09 -17.84
CA MET A 97 10.32 -9.01 -18.06
C MET A 97 9.93 -7.73 -17.31
N LEU A 98 8.66 -7.31 -17.41
CA LEU A 98 8.16 -6.14 -16.69
C LEU A 98 8.19 -6.34 -15.17
N HIS A 99 7.86 -7.54 -14.69
CA HIS A 99 7.92 -7.87 -13.27
C HIS A 99 9.34 -7.76 -12.71
N LEU A 100 10.34 -8.31 -13.41
CA LEU A 100 11.74 -8.24 -13.00
C LEU A 100 12.27 -6.81 -13.02
N MET A 101 11.90 -6.00 -14.02
CA MET A 101 12.37 -4.61 -14.12
C MET A 101 11.80 -3.71 -13.02
N LEU A 102 10.57 -3.94 -12.57
CA LEU A 102 9.92 -3.12 -11.54
C LEU A 102 10.24 -3.59 -10.11
N ALA A 103 10.65 -4.84 -9.91
CA ALA A 103 11.03 -5.36 -8.60
C ALA A 103 12.11 -4.52 -7.87
N PRO A 104 13.24 -4.12 -8.49
CA PRO A 104 14.22 -3.27 -7.82
C PRO A 104 13.68 -1.87 -7.53
N LEU A 105 12.85 -1.30 -8.41
CA LEU A 105 12.23 0.01 -8.17
C LEU A 105 11.28 -0.02 -6.96
N PHE A 106 10.52 -1.11 -6.82
CA PHE A 106 9.72 -1.38 -5.63
C PHE A 106 10.60 -1.48 -4.37
N ALA A 107 11.70 -2.25 -4.41
CA ALA A 107 12.59 -2.42 -3.26
C ALA A 107 13.22 -1.09 -2.80
N ILE A 108 13.68 -0.25 -3.75
CA ILE A 108 14.22 1.08 -3.45
C ILE A 108 13.13 2.00 -2.86
N GLY A 109 11.94 2.01 -3.46
CA GLY A 109 10.82 2.80 -2.95
C GLY A 109 10.42 2.39 -1.53
N LEU A 110 10.37 1.09 -1.26
CA LEU A 110 10.08 0.56 0.07
C LEU A 110 11.16 0.93 1.09
N MET A 111 12.44 0.86 0.71
CA MET A 111 13.56 1.29 1.55
C MET A 111 13.44 2.78 1.90
N ALA A 112 13.12 3.64 0.92
CA ALA A 112 12.89 5.06 1.15
C ALA A 112 11.72 5.28 2.13
N LEU A 113 10.60 4.57 1.96
CA LEU A 113 9.47 4.64 2.88
C LEU A 113 9.84 4.18 4.29
N ALA A 114 10.62 3.10 4.43
CA ALA A 114 11.11 2.64 5.72
C ALA A 114 11.92 3.74 6.43
N LEU A 115 12.89 4.34 5.75
CA LEU A 115 13.76 5.38 6.33
C LEU A 115 13.00 6.66 6.69
N PHE A 116 12.13 7.13 5.81
CA PHE A 116 11.46 8.42 5.97
C PHE A 116 10.19 8.37 6.83
N TRP A 117 9.49 7.23 6.88
CA TRP A 117 8.20 7.11 7.57
C TRP A 117 8.21 6.25 8.82
N ALA A 118 9.26 5.48 9.11
CA ALA A 118 9.31 4.66 10.33
C ALA A 118 9.12 5.49 11.61
N HIS A 119 9.71 6.69 11.67
CA HIS A 119 9.56 7.55 12.85
C HIS A 119 8.10 7.97 13.09
N ARG A 120 7.35 8.27 12.03
CA ARG A 120 5.93 8.64 12.13
C ARG A 120 5.02 7.47 12.48
N HIS A 121 5.43 6.24 12.16
CA HIS A 121 4.68 5.01 12.44
C HIS A 121 5.14 4.30 13.72
N ARG A 122 5.83 4.99 14.63
CA ARG A 122 6.14 4.45 15.96
C ARG A 122 4.87 4.26 16.78
N PHE A 123 4.81 3.13 17.46
CA PHE A 123 3.77 2.87 18.44
C PHE A 123 3.97 3.76 19.69
N ASN A 124 2.88 4.30 20.22
CA ASN A 124 2.83 5.13 21.42
C ASN A 124 1.83 4.54 22.44
N ALA A 125 1.82 5.08 23.66
CA ALA A 125 0.96 4.58 24.74
C ALA A 125 -0.55 4.72 24.45
N ASN A 126 -0.93 5.68 23.59
CA ASN A 126 -2.32 5.89 23.23
C ASN A 126 -2.82 4.86 22.21
N ASP A 127 -1.95 4.33 21.35
CA ASP A 127 -2.29 3.34 20.33
C ASP A 127 -2.94 2.08 20.94
N TRP A 128 -2.53 1.69 22.15
CA TRP A 128 -3.13 0.56 22.87
C TRP A 128 -4.60 0.81 23.23
N LYS A 129 -4.92 2.03 23.69
CA LYS A 129 -6.31 2.42 24.00
C LYS A 129 -7.16 2.44 22.72
N HIS A 130 -6.59 2.91 21.61
CA HIS A 130 -7.26 2.90 20.31
C HIS A 130 -7.49 1.48 19.78
N LEU A 131 -6.55 0.56 20.01
CA LEU A 131 -6.69 -0.85 19.64
C LEU A 131 -7.87 -1.51 20.39
N GLN A 132 -8.02 -1.21 21.68
CA GLN A 132 -9.11 -1.72 22.52
C GLN A 132 -10.50 -1.16 22.11
N GLN A 133 -10.55 0.03 21.50
CA GLN A 133 -11.79 0.66 21.03
C GLN A 133 -12.25 0.15 19.65
N GLY A 134 -11.43 -0.67 18.97
CA GLY A 134 -11.76 -1.32 17.70
C GLY A 134 -11.93 -0.34 16.52
N PHE A 135 -12.85 -0.65 15.59
CA PHE A 135 -13.12 0.18 14.40
C PHE A 135 -14.01 1.41 14.67
N LYS A 136 -14.20 1.82 15.94
CA LYS A 136 -15.04 2.98 16.25
C LYS A 136 -14.45 4.25 15.64
N LYS A 137 -15.29 5.00 14.94
CA LYS A 137 -14.93 6.22 14.21
C LYS A 137 -14.49 7.30 15.19
N GLU A 138 -13.19 7.60 15.22
CA GLU A 138 -12.67 8.70 16.01
C GLU A 138 -13.15 10.06 15.50
N ASN A 139 -13.56 10.93 16.41
CA ASN A 139 -13.73 12.36 16.14
C ASN A 139 -12.38 13.03 16.40
N HIS A 140 -11.63 13.28 15.33
CA HIS A 140 -10.34 13.96 15.44
C HIS A 140 -10.51 15.46 15.70
N SER A 141 -9.74 15.96 16.68
CA SER A 141 -9.46 17.38 16.93
C SER A 141 -8.48 17.94 15.87
N PRO A 142 -8.41 19.27 15.66
CA PRO A 142 -7.79 19.91 14.48
C PRO A 142 -6.24 19.91 14.43
N LEU A 143 -5.58 18.99 15.11
CA LEU A 143 -4.11 18.89 15.17
C LEU A 143 -3.56 17.98 14.04
N PRO A 144 -2.27 18.11 13.65
CA PRO A 144 -1.74 17.47 12.44
C PRO A 144 -1.98 15.97 12.44
N VAL A 145 -2.61 15.48 11.35
CA VAL A 145 -3.11 14.12 11.15
C VAL A 145 -2.02 13.08 11.41
N GLN A 146 -1.96 12.56 12.64
CA GLN A 146 -1.11 11.43 12.97
C GLN A 146 -1.69 10.15 12.34
N PRO A 147 -0.83 9.19 11.95
CA PRO A 147 -1.33 7.92 11.45
C PRO A 147 -2.06 7.17 12.56
N ASN A 148 -3.24 6.63 12.24
CA ASN A 148 -4.00 5.82 13.19
C ASN A 148 -3.29 4.49 13.47
N VAL A 149 -3.65 3.79 14.54
CA VAL A 149 -3.01 2.52 14.94
C VAL A 149 -3.01 1.48 13.81
N TRP A 150 -4.10 1.42 13.05
CA TRP A 150 -4.25 0.49 11.93
C TRP A 150 -3.29 0.78 10.77
N GLN A 151 -3.02 2.05 10.45
CA GLN A 151 -2.00 2.45 9.48
C GLN A 151 -0.61 2.02 9.95
N LYS A 152 -0.30 2.21 11.23
CA LYS A 152 0.99 1.77 11.81
C LYS A 152 1.17 0.27 11.70
N ILE A 153 0.15 -0.51 12.06
CA ILE A 153 0.16 -1.97 11.93
C ILE A 153 0.40 -2.37 10.47
N CYS A 154 -0.39 -1.84 9.52
CA CYS A 154 -0.22 -2.19 8.12
C CYS A 154 1.14 -1.75 7.55
N PHE A 155 1.69 -0.62 8.00
CA PHE A 155 3.02 -0.16 7.59
C PHE A 155 4.10 -1.17 8.01
N TRP A 156 4.15 -1.55 9.28
CA TRP A 156 5.14 -2.50 9.78
C TRP A 156 4.94 -3.90 9.19
N LEU A 157 3.69 -4.36 9.10
CA LEU A 157 3.38 -5.64 8.48
C LEU A 157 3.78 -5.67 7.00
N GLY A 158 3.56 -4.57 6.26
CA GLY A 158 4.01 -4.43 4.88
C GLY A 158 5.53 -4.52 4.74
N LEU A 159 6.29 -3.86 5.62
CA LEU A 159 7.75 -3.97 5.63
C LEU A 159 8.22 -5.41 5.92
N VAL A 160 7.64 -6.05 6.94
CA VAL A 160 7.99 -7.43 7.31
C VAL A 160 7.65 -8.42 6.19
N LEU A 161 6.49 -8.26 5.54
CA LEU A 161 6.07 -9.14 4.43
C LEU A 161 6.87 -8.90 3.14
N ALA A 162 7.43 -7.72 2.93
CA ALA A 162 8.29 -7.48 1.78
C ALA A 162 9.63 -8.24 1.88
N LEU A 163 10.12 -8.51 3.09
CA LEU A 163 11.37 -9.27 3.30
C LEU A 163 11.30 -10.67 2.67
N PRO A 164 10.33 -11.55 2.99
CA PRO A 164 10.23 -12.85 2.35
C PRO A 164 9.94 -12.74 0.85
N VAL A 165 9.20 -11.73 0.37
CA VAL A 165 8.99 -11.51 -1.08
C VAL A 165 10.31 -11.25 -1.81
N ILE A 166 11.15 -10.35 -1.28
CA ILE A 166 12.44 -10.00 -1.91
C ILE A 166 13.43 -11.15 -1.74
N ALA A 167 13.57 -11.68 -0.52
CA ALA A 167 14.53 -12.73 -0.20
C ALA A 167 14.26 -13.99 -1.02
N SER A 168 13.01 -14.44 -1.11
CA SER A 168 12.67 -15.63 -1.89
C SER A 168 13.08 -15.47 -3.35
N THR A 169 12.94 -14.27 -3.92
CA THR A 169 13.32 -13.98 -5.30
C THR A 169 14.82 -14.06 -5.49
N ILE A 170 15.60 -13.45 -4.59
CA ILE A 170 17.07 -13.51 -4.63
C ILE A 170 17.52 -14.97 -4.55
N PHE A 171 16.98 -15.75 -3.62
CA PHE A 171 17.36 -17.17 -3.49
C PHE A 171 16.92 -18.03 -4.68
N MET A 172 15.80 -17.72 -5.35
CA MET A 172 15.39 -18.42 -6.58
C MET A 172 16.36 -18.19 -7.76
N MET A 173 17.11 -17.08 -7.76
CA MET A 173 18.08 -16.78 -8.83
C MET A 173 19.36 -17.62 -8.74
N TYR A 174 19.60 -18.30 -7.61
CA TYR A 174 20.77 -19.15 -7.43
C TYR A 174 20.36 -20.63 -7.29
N PRO A 175 21.09 -21.57 -7.90
CA PRO A 175 20.78 -23.00 -7.83
C PRO A 175 21.27 -23.63 -6.51
N LEU A 176 20.97 -23.01 -5.36
CA LEU A 176 21.51 -23.42 -4.05
C LEU A 176 20.67 -24.50 -3.35
N LEU A 177 19.37 -24.60 -3.65
CA LEU A 177 18.42 -25.40 -2.87
C LEU A 177 17.79 -26.56 -3.66
N GLY A 178 18.35 -26.87 -4.85
CA GLY A 178 17.78 -27.86 -5.78
C GLY A 178 16.37 -27.49 -6.26
N THR A 179 15.74 -28.39 -7.02
CA THR A 179 14.41 -28.14 -7.63
C THR A 179 13.30 -27.98 -6.59
N SER A 180 13.29 -28.84 -5.56
CA SER A 180 12.27 -28.79 -4.50
C SER A 180 12.35 -27.51 -3.68
N GLY A 181 13.57 -27.03 -3.37
CA GLY A 181 13.74 -25.77 -2.66
C GLY A 181 13.31 -24.55 -3.50
N GLN A 182 13.57 -24.57 -4.81
CA GLN A 182 13.10 -23.52 -5.71
C GLN A 182 11.57 -23.47 -5.81
N GLU A 183 10.90 -24.63 -5.86
CA GLU A 183 9.44 -24.71 -5.84
C GLU A 183 8.86 -24.16 -4.51
N TRP A 184 9.47 -24.51 -3.38
CA TRP A 184 9.07 -23.98 -2.08
C TRP A 184 9.23 -22.45 -2.01
N LEU A 185 10.35 -21.91 -2.50
CA LEU A 185 10.58 -20.46 -2.57
C LEU A 185 9.58 -19.76 -3.47
N LEU A 186 9.17 -20.38 -4.58
CA LEU A 186 8.14 -19.85 -5.47
C LEU A 186 6.79 -19.75 -4.76
N HIS A 187 6.44 -20.76 -3.94
CA HIS A 187 5.25 -20.69 -3.10
C HIS A 187 5.35 -19.60 -2.03
N VAL A 188 6.47 -19.50 -1.33
CA VAL A 188 6.71 -18.44 -0.34
C VAL A 188 6.58 -17.05 -0.99
N HIS A 189 7.19 -16.86 -2.16
CA HIS A 189 7.09 -15.61 -2.93
C HIS A 189 5.63 -15.28 -3.25
N GLY A 190 4.88 -16.26 -3.79
CA GLY A 190 3.49 -16.08 -4.18
C GLY A 190 2.57 -15.74 -3.01
N TYR A 191 2.65 -16.49 -1.89
CA TYR A 191 1.82 -16.25 -0.72
C TYR A 191 2.19 -14.95 0.00
N ALA A 192 3.49 -14.67 0.16
CA ALA A 192 3.95 -13.42 0.78
C ALA A 192 3.56 -12.21 -0.08
N GLY A 193 3.65 -12.31 -1.41
CA GLY A 193 3.24 -11.26 -2.34
C GLY A 193 1.73 -10.98 -2.26
N LEU A 194 0.90 -12.02 -2.09
CA LEU A 194 -0.54 -11.88 -1.95
C LEU A 194 -0.90 -11.18 -0.63
N LEU A 195 -0.29 -11.60 0.48
CA LEU A 195 -0.47 -10.96 1.78
C LEU A 195 0.01 -9.52 1.76
N LEU A 196 1.16 -9.25 1.15
CA LEU A 196 1.71 -7.90 1.00
C LEU A 196 0.73 -7.00 0.23
N LEU A 197 0.18 -7.48 -0.88
CA LEU A 197 -0.83 -6.75 -1.66
C LEU A 197 -2.05 -6.42 -0.80
N ALA A 198 -2.59 -7.40 -0.06
CA ALA A 198 -3.74 -7.18 0.81
C ALA A 198 -3.47 -6.11 1.87
N VAL A 199 -2.30 -6.17 2.51
CA VAL A 199 -1.87 -5.20 3.54
C VAL A 199 -1.67 -3.80 2.94
N VAL A 200 -1.07 -3.67 1.77
CA VAL A 200 -0.88 -2.38 1.09
C VAL A 200 -2.22 -1.74 0.72
N LEU A 201 -3.20 -2.53 0.29
CA LEU A 201 -4.54 -2.04 -0.02
C LEU A 201 -5.30 -1.60 1.23
N LEU A 202 -5.18 -2.38 2.31
CA LEU A 202 -5.75 -2.01 3.61
C LEU A 202 -5.09 -0.73 4.17
N HIS A 203 -3.77 -0.61 4.07
CA HIS A 203 -3.04 0.61 4.43
C HIS A 203 -3.55 1.81 3.63
N THR A 204 -3.67 1.67 2.31
CA THR A 204 -4.16 2.73 1.41
C THR A 204 -5.59 3.12 1.75
N TYR A 205 -6.45 2.14 2.05
CA TYR A 205 -7.81 2.41 2.54
C TYR A 205 -7.81 3.27 3.80
N PHE A 206 -7.01 2.91 4.82
CA PHE A 206 -6.96 3.69 6.05
C PHE A 206 -6.38 5.09 5.81
N VAL A 207 -5.35 5.24 4.98
CA VAL A 207 -4.79 6.57 4.63
C VAL A 207 -5.86 7.45 3.98
N LEU A 208 -6.64 6.89 3.06
CA LEU A 208 -7.73 7.60 2.39
C LEU A 208 -8.94 7.85 3.30
N ALA A 209 -9.11 7.07 4.36
CA ALA A 209 -10.15 7.28 5.37
C ALA A 209 -9.75 8.36 6.39
N ASN A 210 -8.46 8.47 6.72
CA ASN A 210 -7.94 9.40 7.73
C ASN A 210 -7.82 10.85 7.22
N ARG A 211 -7.67 11.08 5.90
CA ARG A 211 -7.45 12.42 5.33
C ARG A 211 -8.69 13.28 5.08
N ARG A 212 -9.91 12.82 5.37
CA ARG A 212 -11.13 13.58 5.08
C ARG A 212 -12.09 13.64 6.29
N LYS A 213 -11.68 14.42 7.30
CA LYS A 213 -12.55 15.12 8.25
C LYS A 213 -12.06 16.55 8.38
#